data_AF-A0A6G1ERQ7-F1
#
_entry.id   AF-A0A6G1ERQ7-F1
#
_cell.length_a   1.000
_cell.length_b   1.000
_cell.length_c   1.000
_cell.angle_alpha   90.00
_cell.angle_beta   90.00
_cell.angle_gamma   90.00
#
_symmetry.space_group_name_H-M   'P 1'
#
loop_
_entity.id
_entity.type
_entity.pdbx_description
1 polymer ?
#
loop_
_entity_poly.entity_id
_entity_poly.type
_entity_poly.pdbx_seq_one_letter_code
_entity_poly.pdbx_strand_id
1 'polypeptide(L)' 'MSALPMICWPLYAEQALNKVFMVEEMKIAVPLDGYEEGGLVKAEEVEAKVRLVMETEEGRMLRRGW' A
#
# COMPACT_ATOMS: atom_id res chain seq x y z
N MET A 1 -16.56 8.37 -8.36
CA MET A 1 -15.60 7.75 -7.43
C MET A 1 -14.23 8.31 -7.73
N SER A 2 -13.50 8.80 -6.73
CA SER A 2 -12.11 9.25 -6.89
C SER A 2 -11.18 8.06 -6.70
N ALA A 3 -10.33 7.77 -7.69
CA ALA A 3 -9.27 6.78 -7.55
C ALA A 3 -8.16 7.38 -6.68
N LEU A 4 -8.01 6.85 -5.46
CA LEU A 4 -6.94 7.22 -4.54
C LEU A 4 -6.07 5.98 -4.30
N PRO A 5 -4.75 6.07 -4.53
CA PRO A 5 -3.83 4.98 -4.24
C PRO A 5 -3.76 4.79 -2.73
N MET A 6 -3.62 3.54 -2.29
CA MET A 6 -3.54 3.20 -0.86
C MET A 6 -2.21 2.53 -0.53
N ILE A 7 -1.64 2.90 0.62
CA ILE A 7 -0.58 2.12 1.29
C ILE A 7 -1.28 1.24 2.32
N CYS A 8 -1.27 -0.07 2.11
CA CYS A 8 -1.95 -1.02 2.98
C CYS A 8 -1.12 -1.29 4.23
N TRP A 9 -1.63 -0.84 5.38
CA TRP A 9 -1.11 -1.12 6.72
C TRP A 9 -2.20 -1.81 7.56
N PRO A 10 -2.33 -3.15 7.47
CA PRO A 10 -3.32 -3.90 8.23
C PRO A 10 -3.06 -3.84 9.74
N LEU A 11 -4.12 -3.76 10.54
CA LEU A 11 -4.06 -3.78 11.99
C LEU A 11 -4.80 -4.98 12.59
N TYR A 12 -6.03 -5.28 12.11
CA TYR A 12 -6.85 -6.35 12.69
C TYR A 12 -7.92 -6.88 11.72
N ALA A 13 -8.61 -7.93 12.16
CA ALA A 13 -9.69 -8.60 11.45
C ALA A 13 -9.31 -8.98 10.01
N GLU A 14 -10.18 -8.73 9.03
CA GLU A 14 -10.01 -9.14 7.64
C GLU A 14 -9.10 -8.19 6.82
N GLN A 15 -8.52 -7.16 7.45
CA GLN A 15 -7.69 -6.17 6.73
C GLN A 15 -6.49 -6.79 6.01
N ALA A 16 -5.93 -7.89 6.54
CA ALA A 16 -4.86 -8.63 5.86
C ALA A 16 -5.35 -9.23 4.53
N LEU A 17 -6.59 -9.75 4.49
CA LEU A 17 -7.21 -10.26 3.27
C LEU A 17 -7.59 -9.13 2.32
N ASN A 18 -8.13 -8.02 2.83
CA ASN A 18 -8.42 -6.84 2.02
C ASN A 18 -7.15 -6.30 1.36
N LYS A 19 -6.02 -6.24 2.08
CA LYS A 19 -4.71 -5.87 1.54
C LYS A 19 -4.32 -6.77 0.38
N VAL A 20 -4.42 -8.09 0.53
CA VAL A 20 -4.11 -9.03 -0.56
C VAL A 20 -4.99 -8.74 -1.78
N PHE A 21 -6.30 -8.63 -1.60
CA PHE A 21 -7.21 -8.33 -2.71
C PHE A 21 -6.89 -7.00 -3.41
N MET A 22 -6.60 -5.94 -2.64
CA MET A 22 -6.33 -4.61 -3.18
C MET A 22 -4.98 -4.51 -3.91
N VAL A 23 -3.95 -5.20 -3.40
CA VAL A 23 -2.59 -5.22 -3.96
C VAL A 23 -2.49 -6.20 -5.14
N GLU A 24 -3.07 -7.38 -5.02
CA GLU A 24 -2.87 -8.48 -5.96
C GLU A 24 -3.94 -8.53 -7.05
N GLU A 25 -5.22 -8.37 -6.70
CA GLU A 25 -6.32 -8.49 -7.67
C GLU A 25 -6.66 -7.13 -8.28
N MET A 26 -6.93 -6.13 -7.44
CA MET A 26 -7.36 -4.81 -7.93
C MET A 26 -6.20 -3.96 -8.46
N LYS A 27 -4.97 -4.25 -8.05
CA LYS A 27 -3.76 -3.49 -8.42
C LYS A 27 -3.90 -1.97 -8.17
N ILE A 28 -4.54 -1.58 -7.07
CA ILE A 28 -4.78 -0.16 -6.70
C ILE A 28 -4.03 0.29 -5.44
N ALA A 29 -3.25 -0.60 -4.83
CA ALA A 29 -2.59 -0.35 -3.57
C ALA A 29 -1.19 -0.97 -3.54
N VAL A 30 -0.35 -0.49 -2.61
CA VAL A 30 0.95 -1.07 -2.30
C VAL A 30 0.99 -1.57 -0.85
N PRO A 31 1.65 -2.70 -0.58
CA PRO A 31 1.81 -3.19 0.78
C PRO A 31 2.94 -2.44 1.48
N LEU A 32 2.82 -2.32 2.80
CA LEU A 32 3.88 -1.93 3.70
C LEU A 32 4.56 -3.19 4.25
N ASP A 33 5.88 -3.21 4.36
CA ASP A 33 6.63 -4.37 4.83
C ASP A 33 6.98 -4.26 6.33
N GLY A 34 7.20 -5.39 7.01
CA GLY A 34 7.62 -5.45 8.42
C GLY A 34 6.51 -5.39 9.48
N TYR A 35 5.26 -5.06 9.12
CA TYR A 35 4.16 -5.09 10.11
C TYR A 35 3.78 -6.51 10.56
N GLU A 36 4.08 -7.54 9.77
CA GLU A 36 3.84 -8.96 10.12
C GLU A 36 4.95 -9.52 11.03
N GLU A 37 6.17 -8.97 10.94
CA GLU A 37 7.36 -9.48 11.63
C GLU A 37 7.63 -8.66 12.90
N GLY A 38 6.85 -8.94 13.96
CA GLY A 38 6.97 -8.26 15.26
C GLY A 38 6.24 -6.93 15.37
N GLY A 39 5.46 -6.55 14.35
CA GLY A 39 4.56 -5.39 14.40
C GLY A 39 5.24 -4.03 14.25
N LEU A 40 6.54 -4.00 13.96
CA LEU A 40 7.31 -2.77 13.86
C LEU A 40 7.73 -2.49 12.42
N VAL A 41 7.19 -1.42 11.87
CA VAL A 41 7.58 -0.91 10.56
C VAL A 41 8.66 0.13 10.74
N LYS A 42 9.76 -0.03 10.00
CA LYS A 42 10.88 0.91 10.03
C LYS A 42 10.52 2.24 9.36
N ALA A 43 11.13 3.33 9.82
CA ALA A 43 10.86 4.66 9.25
C ALA A 43 11.24 4.73 7.76
N GLU A 44 12.31 4.05 7.36
CA GLU A 44 12.80 3.97 5.99
C GLU A 44 11.78 3.30 5.06
N GLU A 45 11.06 2.30 5.57
CA GLU A 45 10.00 1.60 4.83
C GLU A 45 8.78 2.51 4.62
N VAL A 46 8.39 3.26 5.65
CA VAL A 46 7.32 4.28 5.54
C VAL A 46 7.72 5.35 4.52
N GLU A 47 8.95 5.89 4.60
CA GLU A 47 9.43 6.88 3.63
C GLU A 47 9.41 6.33 2.21
N ALA A 48 9.92 5.11 2.00
CA ALA A 48 10.00 4.49 0.69
C ALA A 48 8.60 4.31 0.06
N LYS A 49 7.61 3.79 0.80
CA LYS A 49 6.24 3.62 0.26
C LYS A 49 5.53 4.95 0.04
N VAL A 50 5.75 5.95 0.89
CA VAL A 50 5.21 7.30 0.68
C VAL A 50 5.78 7.93 -0.59
N ARG A 51 7.10 7.88 -0.78
CA ARG A 51 7.74 8.38 -2.01
C ARG A 51 7.28 7.62 -3.24
N LEU A 52 7.16 6.29 -3.17
CA LEU A 52 6.64 5.47 -4.25
C LEU A 52 5.25 5.93 -4.68
N VAL A 53 4.33 6.09 -3.72
CA VAL A 53 2.97 6.52 -4.06
C VAL A 53 2.95 7.96 -4.55
N MET A 54 3.74 8.87 -3.99
CA MET A 54 3.61 10.30 -4.27
C MET A 54 4.44 10.78 -5.47
N GLU A 55 5.66 10.29 -5.64
CA GLU A 55 6.69 10.91 -6.49
C GLU A 55 7.00 10.12 -7.77
N THR A 56 6.73 8.80 -7.80
CA THR A 56 7.15 7.94 -8.93
C THR A 56 6.06 7.79 -10.00
N GLU A 57 6.44 7.23 -11.16
CA GLU A 57 5.49 6.93 -12.24
C GLU A 57 4.51 5.84 -11.82
N GLU A 58 4.98 4.82 -11.09
CA GLU A 58 4.15 3.77 -10.51
C GLU A 58 3.05 4.38 -9.62
N GLY A 59 3.39 5.34 -8.75
CA GLY A 59 2.42 6.09 -7.96
C GLY A 59 1.43 6.91 -8.79
N ARG A 60 1.87 7.47 -9.93
CA ARG A 60 0.97 8.16 -10.88
C ARG A 60 0.01 7.19 -11.59
N MET A 61 0.47 5.99 -11.95
CA MET A 61 -0.37 4.95 -12.55
C MET A 61 -1.45 4.49 -11.55
N LEU A 62 -1.08 4.24 -10.29
CA LEU A 62 -2.03 3.86 -9.23
C LEU A 62 -3.15 4.91 -9.01
N ARG A 63 -2.86 6.21 -9.15
CA ARG A 63 -3.86 7.30 -9.03
C ARG A 63 -4.84 7.35 -10.19
N ARG A 64 -4.39 7.03 -11.40
CA ARG A 64 -5.22 7.17 -12.61
C ARG A 64 -6.22 6.01 -12.76
N GLY A 65 -6.00 4.91 -12.02
CA GLY A 65 -6.57 3.63 -12.39
C GLY A 65 -5.88 3.09 -13.64
N TRP A 66 -5.96 1.77 -13.84
CA TRP A 66 -5.50 1.14 -15.08
C TRP A 66 -6.39 1.56 -16.25
#